data_AF-A0A6D2GF60-F1
#
_entry.id   AF-A0A6D2GF60-F1
#
_cell.length_a   1.000
_cell.length_b   1.000
_cell.length_c   1.000
_cell.angle_alpha   90.00
_cell.angle_beta   90.00
_cell.angle_gamma   90.00
#
_symmetry.space_group_name_H-M   'P 1'
#
loop_
_entity.id
_entity.type
_entity.pdbx_description
1 polymer ?
#
loop_
_entity_poly.entity_id
_entity_poly.type
_entity_poly.pdbx_seq_one_letter_code
_entity_poly.pdbx_strand_id
1 'polypeptide(L)'
;MIYSCAVRGWLTILSVILPYKSGKIAALGEISAPAVKTLDLRGDCFVSAGWIDSHVHCYPKSPIYFDEPDSIGIATGVTTVIDAGSTGADDIDDFYALTRQATTDVYALLNISRVGLIAQNELADMNNIDAGAVNAGGKTPSGFYRRPQGADEQQRGRR
;
A
#
# COMPACT_ATOMS: atom_id res chain seq x y z
N MET A 1 8.38 3.16 16.08
CA MET A 1 8.39 1.70 15.91
C MET A 1 6.95 1.22 15.88
N ILE A 2 6.34 1.31 14.70
CA ILE A 2 5.01 0.74 14.43
C ILE A 2 5.25 -0.69 13.96
N TYR A 3 4.45 -1.64 14.45
CA TYR A 3 4.60 -3.05 14.09
C TYR A 3 3.97 -3.30 12.72
N SER A 4 4.82 -3.35 11.68
CA SER A 4 4.47 -3.87 10.36
C SER A 4 3.80 -5.24 10.48
N CYS A 5 2.67 -5.43 9.78
CA CYS A 5 1.91 -6.68 9.83
C CYS A 5 1.79 -7.29 8.43
N ALA A 6 2.92 -7.75 7.91
CA ALA A 6 2.98 -8.49 6.65
C ALA A 6 2.20 -9.83 6.74
N VAL A 7 1.28 -10.06 5.82
CA VAL A 7 0.36 -11.23 5.86
C VAL A 7 0.57 -12.15 4.64
N ARG A 8 0.92 -13.44 4.85
CA ARG A 8 0.41 -14.63 4.11
C ARG A 8 1.11 -15.95 4.46
N GLY A 9 0.49 -17.06 4.03
CA GLY A 9 0.98 -18.42 4.22
C GLY A 9 1.83 -18.96 3.06
N TRP A 10 2.53 -20.06 3.35
CA TRP A 10 3.54 -20.69 2.50
C TRP A 10 2.94 -21.43 1.29
N LEU A 11 3.63 -21.36 0.14
CA LEU A 11 3.40 -22.23 -1.02
C LEU A 11 4.74 -22.76 -1.52
N THR A 12 4.93 -24.08 -1.50
CA THR A 12 6.16 -24.71 -2.03
C THR A 12 6.11 -24.74 -3.55
N ILE A 13 6.75 -23.78 -4.21
CA ILE A 13 6.85 -23.72 -5.67
C ILE A 13 8.17 -24.33 -6.14
N LEU A 14 8.11 -25.38 -6.96
CA LEU A 14 9.28 -26.07 -7.52
C LEU A 14 9.96 -25.28 -8.65
N SER A 15 9.21 -24.57 -9.49
CA SER A 15 9.76 -23.65 -10.50
C SER A 15 8.75 -22.56 -10.90
N VAL A 16 9.29 -21.39 -11.28
CA VAL A 16 8.53 -20.22 -11.76
C VAL A 16 9.18 -19.71 -13.04
N ILE A 17 8.38 -19.42 -14.09
CA ILE A 17 8.86 -18.64 -15.23
C ILE A 17 8.25 -17.24 -15.21
N LEU A 18 9.13 -16.24 -15.20
CA LEU A 18 8.82 -14.83 -15.41
C LEU A 18 9.18 -14.44 -16.86
N PRO A 19 8.24 -13.88 -17.63
CA PRO A 19 8.49 -13.34 -18.95
C PRO A 19 9.28 -12.04 -18.85
N TYR A 20 10.29 -11.89 -19.70
CA TYR A 20 11.33 -10.86 -19.61
C TYR A 20 10.84 -9.38 -19.62
N LYS A 21 9.59 -9.08 -20.01
CA LYS A 21 9.12 -7.69 -20.18
C LYS A 21 7.71 -7.35 -19.67
N SER A 22 6.87 -8.30 -19.28
CA SER A 22 5.46 -8.00 -18.94
C SER A 22 5.14 -7.94 -17.44
N GLY A 23 6.11 -8.20 -16.56
CA GLY A 23 5.94 -8.09 -15.09
C GLY A 23 4.91 -9.05 -14.48
N LYS A 24 4.43 -10.05 -15.24
CA LYS A 24 3.39 -11.00 -14.83
C LYS A 24 3.96 -12.40 -14.84
N ILE A 25 3.67 -13.23 -13.83
CA ILE A 25 4.02 -14.65 -13.85
C ILE A 25 3.39 -15.32 -15.08
N ALA A 26 4.20 -16.01 -15.89
CA ALA A 26 3.72 -16.67 -17.12
C ALA A 26 3.29 -18.13 -16.86
N ALA A 27 3.99 -18.83 -15.98
CA ALA A 27 3.70 -20.22 -15.62
C ALA A 27 4.25 -20.57 -14.22
N LEU A 28 3.64 -21.57 -13.60
CA LEU A 28 4.01 -22.19 -12.32
C LEU A 28 3.96 -23.72 -12.46
N GLY A 29 4.84 -24.43 -11.75
CA GLY A 29 4.87 -25.90 -11.73
C GLY A 29 6.22 -26.46 -12.21
N GLU A 30 6.25 -27.69 -12.71
CA GLU A 30 7.40 -28.20 -13.46
C GLU A 30 7.37 -27.63 -14.87
N ILE A 31 8.41 -26.87 -15.25
CA ILE A 31 8.44 -26.12 -16.51
C ILE A 31 9.75 -26.40 -17.24
N SER A 32 9.65 -26.99 -18.44
CA SER A 32 10.78 -27.19 -19.35
C SER A 32 10.61 -26.28 -20.56
N ALA A 33 11.20 -25.08 -20.50
CA ALA A 33 11.17 -24.08 -21.56
C ALA A 33 12.45 -23.23 -21.55
N PRO A 34 12.89 -22.68 -22.70
CA PRO A 34 14.03 -21.76 -22.75
C PRO A 34 13.80 -20.50 -21.91
N ALA A 35 14.79 -20.10 -21.12
CA ALA A 35 14.74 -18.89 -20.29
C ALA A 35 15.96 -17.99 -20.55
N VAL A 36 15.78 -16.67 -20.44
CA VAL A 36 16.88 -15.68 -20.53
C VAL A 36 17.82 -15.79 -19.32
N LYS A 37 17.29 -16.19 -18.17
CA LYS A 37 18.02 -16.43 -16.93
C LYS A 37 17.27 -17.49 -16.11
N THR A 38 18.00 -18.43 -15.53
CA THR A 38 17.47 -19.41 -14.57
C THR A 38 18.14 -19.18 -13.22
N LEU A 39 17.37 -19.20 -12.13
CA LEU A 39 17.89 -19.29 -10.78
C LEU A 39 17.44 -20.64 -10.21
N ASP A 40 18.41 -21.48 -9.85
CA ASP A 40 18.19 -22.68 -9.06
C ASP A 40 18.42 -22.36 -7.57
N LEU A 41 17.41 -22.62 -6.76
CA LEU A 41 17.40 -22.35 -5.32
C LEU A 41 17.72 -23.59 -4.47
N ARG A 42 17.93 -24.76 -5.10
CA ARG A 42 18.42 -26.02 -4.50
C ARG A 42 17.57 -26.61 -3.35
N GLY A 43 16.44 -25.99 -3.02
CA GLY A 43 15.62 -26.33 -1.85
C GLY A 43 16.04 -25.62 -0.55
N ASP A 44 17.13 -24.83 -0.58
CA ASP A 44 17.67 -24.13 0.60
C ASP A 44 16.92 -22.81 0.91
N CYS A 45 16.05 -22.35 0.00
CA CYS A 45 15.32 -21.09 0.10
C CYS A 45 13.85 -21.26 -0.29
N PHE A 46 12.98 -20.51 0.39
CA PHE A 46 11.55 -20.42 0.03
C PHE A 46 11.31 -19.24 -0.93
N VAL A 47 10.35 -19.41 -1.83
CA VAL A 47 9.80 -18.33 -2.65
C VAL A 47 8.33 -18.17 -2.30
N SER A 48 7.89 -16.92 -2.20
CA SER A 48 6.47 -16.58 -2.06
C SER A 48 6.13 -15.43 -3.01
N ALA A 49 4.86 -15.05 -3.07
CA ALA A 49 4.51 -13.74 -3.62
C ALA A 49 5.13 -12.65 -2.73
N GLY A 50 5.44 -11.49 -3.30
CA GLY A 50 5.93 -10.34 -2.54
C GLY A 50 5.00 -10.01 -1.38
N TRP A 51 5.57 -9.70 -0.22
CA TRP A 51 4.78 -9.46 0.99
C TRP A 51 4.08 -8.09 0.91
N ILE A 52 2.88 -8.04 1.49
CA ILE A 52 2.06 -6.84 1.54
C ILE A 52 1.89 -6.47 3.01
N ASP A 53 2.32 -5.27 3.39
CA ASP A 53 1.98 -4.67 4.67
C ASP A 53 0.79 -3.73 4.50
N SER A 54 -0.33 -4.05 5.13
CA SER A 54 -1.58 -3.31 4.97
C SER A 54 -1.73 -2.11 5.91
N HIS A 55 -0.75 -1.83 6.77
CA HIS A 55 -0.85 -0.75 7.75
C HIS A 55 0.52 -0.11 8.06
N VAL A 56 0.90 0.91 7.29
CA VAL A 56 2.07 1.74 7.55
C VAL A 56 1.70 3.22 7.68
N HIS A 57 2.65 4.06 8.07
CA HIS A 57 2.54 5.52 7.95
C HIS A 57 3.83 6.03 7.29
N CYS A 58 3.77 6.31 5.98
CA CYS A 58 4.96 6.57 5.15
C CYS A 58 4.88 7.86 4.33
N TYR A 59 3.98 8.78 4.69
CA TYR A 59 3.96 10.14 4.14
C TYR A 59 5.05 11.01 4.80
N PRO A 60 6.12 11.43 4.10
CA PRO A 60 7.29 12.06 4.73
C PRO A 60 7.05 13.44 5.35
N LYS A 61 5.90 14.07 5.10
CA LYS A 61 5.51 15.37 5.66
C LYS A 61 4.51 15.26 6.81
N SER A 62 4.11 14.04 7.19
CA SER A 62 3.28 13.79 8.37
C SER A 62 4.00 14.28 9.64
N PRO A 63 3.34 15.06 10.52
CA PRO A 63 4.00 15.65 11.68
C PRO A 63 4.22 14.68 12.85
N ILE A 64 3.66 13.47 12.80
CA ILE A 64 3.65 12.51 13.94
C ILE A 64 4.17 11.14 13.54
N TYR A 65 3.68 10.59 12.43
CA TYR A 65 4.03 9.26 11.95
C TYR A 65 4.45 9.33 10.49
N PHE A 66 5.76 9.19 10.26
CA PHE A 66 6.36 9.06 8.95
C PHE A 66 7.51 8.07 9.01
N ASP A 67 7.67 7.34 7.91
CA ASP A 67 8.78 6.46 7.59
C ASP A 67 9.06 6.60 6.08
N GLU A 68 10.23 6.16 5.63
CA GLU A 68 10.56 6.16 4.20
C GLU A 68 10.08 4.83 3.56
N PRO A 69 9.30 4.86 2.45
CA PRO A 69 8.68 3.67 1.87
C PRO A 69 9.61 2.50 1.54
N ASP A 70 10.79 2.73 0.97
CA ASP A 70 11.72 1.64 0.61
C ASP A 70 12.43 1.02 1.83
N SER A 71 12.62 1.81 2.88
CA SER A 71 13.20 1.41 4.16
C SER A 71 12.30 0.47 4.97
N ILE A 72 10.98 0.66 4.90
CA ILE A 72 9.99 -0.26 5.51
C ILE A 72 9.49 -1.33 4.53
N GLY A 73 9.54 -1.03 3.23
CA GLY A 73 9.13 -1.89 2.12
C GLY A 73 10.24 -2.80 1.64
N ILE A 74 10.79 -2.50 0.46
CA ILE A 74 11.65 -3.44 -0.28
C ILE A 74 12.90 -3.89 0.52
N ALA A 75 13.43 -3.05 1.42
CA ALA A 75 14.55 -3.39 2.29
C ALA A 75 14.22 -4.47 3.35
N THR A 76 12.94 -4.70 3.65
CA THR A 76 12.47 -5.70 4.63
C THR A 76 11.89 -6.97 3.98
N GLY A 77 11.81 -7.00 2.64
CA GLY A 77 11.14 -8.06 1.88
C GLY A 77 9.66 -7.79 1.58
N VAL A 78 9.12 -6.66 2.02
CA VAL A 78 7.76 -6.19 1.70
C VAL A 78 7.80 -5.49 0.34
N THR A 79 7.09 -6.02 -0.66
CA THR A 79 7.05 -5.40 -1.99
C THR A 79 6.01 -4.30 -2.10
N THR A 80 5.02 -4.31 -1.21
CA THR A 80 3.85 -3.43 -1.28
C THR A 80 3.45 -2.96 0.11
N VAL A 81 3.26 -1.66 0.29
CA VAL A 81 2.82 -1.05 1.55
C VAL A 81 1.54 -0.25 1.35
N ILE A 82 0.68 -0.20 2.36
CA ILE A 82 -0.54 0.59 2.37
C ILE A 82 -0.49 1.59 3.53
N ASP A 83 -0.35 2.87 3.21
CA ASP A 83 -0.41 3.96 4.19
C ASP A 83 -1.81 4.02 4.83
N ALA A 84 -1.89 4.07 6.15
CA ALA A 84 -3.12 3.86 6.91
C ALA A 84 -3.91 5.15 7.22
N GLY A 85 -3.83 6.17 6.35
CA GLY A 85 -4.57 7.43 6.51
C GLY A 85 -3.71 8.59 7.01
N SER A 86 -2.41 8.58 6.71
CA SER A 86 -1.52 9.71 7.00
C SER A 86 -1.98 10.97 6.27
N THR A 87 -2.55 10.82 5.07
CA THR A 87 -3.06 11.91 4.23
C THR A 87 -4.60 11.93 4.14
N GLY A 88 -5.12 13.14 3.99
CA GLY A 88 -6.50 13.46 3.67
C GLY A 88 -6.64 14.01 2.26
N ALA A 89 -7.83 14.55 1.95
CA ALA A 89 -8.10 15.08 0.61
C ALA A 89 -7.22 16.30 0.22
N ASP A 90 -6.61 16.99 1.19
CA ASP A 90 -5.77 18.17 0.94
C ASP A 90 -4.36 17.83 0.44
N ASP A 91 -3.83 16.66 0.79
CA ASP A 91 -2.41 16.32 0.60
C ASP A 91 -2.16 14.96 -0.10
N ILE A 92 -3.20 14.16 -0.36
CA ILE A 92 -3.09 12.89 -1.10
C ILE A 92 -2.43 13.01 -2.49
N ASP A 93 -2.66 14.12 -3.21
CA ASP A 93 -2.05 14.35 -4.54
C ASP A 93 -0.53 14.63 -4.43
N ASP A 94 -0.08 15.26 -3.34
CA ASP A 94 1.35 15.47 -3.05
C ASP A 94 2.01 14.15 -2.62
N PHE A 95 1.37 13.41 -1.72
CA PHE A 95 1.84 12.10 -1.31
C PHE A 95 1.95 11.15 -2.51
N TYR A 96 0.96 11.13 -3.40
CA TYR A 96 1.04 10.36 -4.64
C TYR A 96 2.28 10.71 -5.47
N ALA A 97 2.58 11.99 -5.66
CA ALA A 97 3.75 12.44 -6.40
C ALA A 97 5.07 11.96 -5.75
N LEU A 98 5.15 11.96 -4.41
CA LEU A 98 6.30 11.42 -3.67
C LEU A 98 6.44 9.90 -3.87
N THR A 99 5.34 9.14 -3.78
CA THR A 99 5.38 7.67 -3.94
C THR A 99 5.85 7.21 -5.32
N ARG A 100 5.83 8.06 -6.36
CA ARG A 100 6.35 7.71 -7.70
C ARG A 100 7.88 7.59 -7.74
N GLN A 101 8.57 7.97 -6.66
CA GLN A 101 10.03 7.86 -6.52
C GLN A 101 10.47 6.59 -5.78
N ALA A 102 9.55 5.89 -5.10
CA ALA A 102 9.83 4.67 -4.37
C ALA A 102 9.95 3.46 -5.31
N THR A 103 10.77 2.49 -4.92
CA THR A 103 10.85 1.16 -5.55
C THR A 103 9.71 0.25 -5.10
N THR A 104 9.27 0.43 -3.85
CA THR A 104 8.15 -0.26 -3.21
C THR A 104 6.83 0.21 -3.80
N ASP A 105 5.90 -0.72 -4.05
CA ASP A 105 4.54 -0.37 -4.46
C ASP A 105 3.80 0.27 -3.28
N VAL A 106 3.65 1.60 -3.30
CA VAL A 106 2.89 2.33 -2.26
C VAL A 106 1.45 2.58 -2.72
N TYR A 107 0.53 2.15 -1.86
CA TYR A 107 -0.88 2.51 -1.86
C TYR A 107 -1.19 3.34 -0.61
N ALA A 108 -2.34 4.00 -0.61
CA ALA A 108 -2.76 4.84 0.51
C ALA A 108 -4.19 4.55 0.96
N LEU A 109 -4.44 4.98 2.18
CA LEU A 109 -5.64 5.65 2.66
C LEU A 109 -5.25 7.14 2.91
N LEU A 110 -6.13 8.12 2.81
CA LEU A 110 -7.59 7.99 2.77
C LEU A 110 -8.24 8.31 4.10
N ASN A 111 -7.68 9.24 4.85
CA ASN A 111 -8.34 9.73 6.04
C ASN A 111 -9.67 10.43 5.68
N ILE A 112 -10.67 10.23 6.53
CA ILE A 112 -11.94 10.96 6.46
C ILE A 112 -11.77 12.42 6.92
N SER A 113 -10.76 12.68 7.75
CA SER A 113 -10.19 14.01 7.98
C SER A 113 -9.57 14.54 6.69
N ARG A 114 -10.06 15.68 6.22
CA ARG A 114 -9.58 16.37 5.02
C ARG A 114 -8.09 16.70 5.08
N VAL A 115 -7.54 16.86 6.29
CA VAL A 115 -6.14 17.23 6.58
C VAL A 115 -5.24 16.04 6.95
N GLY A 116 -5.74 14.80 6.96
CA GLY A 116 -4.96 13.63 7.36
C GLY A 116 -4.62 13.58 8.86
N LEU A 117 -3.63 12.76 9.22
CA LEU A 117 -3.18 12.53 10.61
C LEU A 117 -2.22 13.64 11.11
N ILE A 118 -2.73 14.87 11.21
CA ILE A 118 -1.98 15.98 11.83
C ILE A 118 -1.89 15.88 13.36
N ALA A 119 -2.76 15.08 13.97
CA ALA A 119 -2.93 14.89 15.40
C ALA A 119 -3.46 13.47 15.66
N GLN A 120 -3.28 12.93 16.89
CA GLN A 120 -3.94 11.66 17.31
C GLN A 120 -5.45 11.83 17.59
N ASN A 121 -5.96 13.05 17.49
CA ASN A 121 -7.35 13.44 17.72
C ASN A 121 -7.84 14.39 16.62
N GLU A 122 -7.34 14.23 15.39
CA GLU A 122 -7.73 15.01 14.21
C GLU A 122 -9.24 14.96 13.96
N LEU A 123 -9.88 13.83 14.28
CA LEU A 123 -11.32 13.60 14.18
C LEU A 123 -12.15 14.20 15.35
N ALA A 124 -11.52 14.81 16.35
CA ALA A 124 -12.23 15.50 17.42
C ALA A 124 -12.84 16.84 16.97
N ASP A 125 -12.34 17.42 15.88
CA ASP A 125 -12.94 18.59 15.25
C ASP A 125 -13.77 18.17 14.01
N MET A 126 -15.08 18.34 14.12
CA MET A 126 -16.02 18.05 13.03
C MET A 126 -15.77 18.89 11.76
N ASN A 127 -15.11 20.05 11.87
CA ASN A 127 -14.75 20.88 10.71
C ASN A 127 -13.72 20.21 9.79
N ASN A 128 -12.97 19.21 10.28
CA ASN A 128 -12.04 18.44 9.46
C ASN A 128 -12.74 17.35 8.63
N ILE A 129 -14.00 17.00 8.94
CA ILE A 129 -14.73 15.91 8.30
C ILE A 129 -15.55 16.44 7.12
N ASP A 130 -15.05 16.25 5.90
CA ASP A 130 -15.72 16.67 4.66
C ASP A 130 -15.91 15.49 3.70
N ALA A 131 -17.12 14.92 3.72
CA ALA A 131 -17.51 13.84 2.82
C ALA A 131 -17.52 14.26 1.34
N GLY A 132 -17.69 15.55 1.04
CA GLY A 132 -17.58 16.09 -0.32
C GLY A 132 -16.13 16.05 -0.81
N ALA A 133 -15.20 16.56 -0.01
CA ALA A 133 -13.76 16.53 -0.31
C ALA A 133 -13.22 15.09 -0.42
N VAL A 134 -13.63 14.18 0.48
CA VAL A 134 -13.25 12.75 0.41
C VAL A 134 -13.81 12.08 -0.85
N ASN A 135 -15.05 12.38 -1.24
CA ASN A 135 -15.67 11.80 -2.45
C ASN A 135 -15.10 12.38 -3.76
N ALA A 136 -14.70 13.65 -3.73
CA ALA A 136 -13.98 14.34 -4.80
C ALA A 136 -12.46 14.10 -4.78
N GLY A 137 -11.98 13.19 -3.92
CA GLY A 137 -10.57 12.93 -3.63
C GLY A 137 -9.70 12.89 -4.89
N GLY A 138 -8.52 13.53 -4.77
CA GLY A 138 -7.84 14.36 -5.77
C GLY A 138 -7.62 13.86 -7.20
N LYS A 139 -6.67 14.45 -7.92
CA LYS A 139 -6.35 14.09 -9.31
C LYS A 139 -5.67 12.71 -9.41
N THR A 140 -5.37 12.09 -8.28
CA THR A 140 -4.89 10.71 -8.12
C THR A 140 -5.75 9.64 -8.83
N PRO A 141 -5.13 8.63 -9.48
CA PRO A 141 -5.85 7.51 -10.05
C PRO A 141 -6.62 6.69 -8.99
N SER A 142 -7.80 6.20 -9.34
CA SER A 142 -8.72 5.45 -8.46
C SER A 142 -8.20 4.13 -7.90
N GLY A 143 -6.98 3.72 -8.28
CA GLY A 143 -6.27 2.58 -7.71
C GLY A 143 -5.27 2.93 -6.62
N PHE A 144 -4.85 4.20 -6.46
CA PHE A 144 -3.86 4.61 -5.46
C PHE A 144 -4.46 4.65 -4.05
N TYR A 145 -5.68 5.19 -3.93
CA TYR A 145 -6.49 5.11 -2.73
C TYR A 145 -7.71 4.20 -2.96
N ARG A 146 -7.95 3.27 -2.02
CA ARG A 146 -9.16 2.44 -2.01
C ARG A 146 -10.12 2.88 -0.90
N ARG A 147 -11.27 3.46 -1.28
CA ARG A 147 -12.35 3.85 -0.37
C ARG A 147 -12.78 2.68 0.55
N PRO A 148 -12.91 2.87 1.87
CA PRO A 148 -13.60 1.91 2.72
C PRO A 148 -15.08 1.86 2.33
N GLN A 149 -15.58 0.65 2.07
CA GLN A 149 -16.99 0.45 1.75
C GLN A 149 -17.83 0.61 3.03
N GLY A 150 -18.82 1.52 3.04
CA GLY A 150 -19.79 1.68 4.14
C GLY A 150 -19.84 3.04 4.83
N ALA A 151 -19.02 4.03 4.44
CA ALA A 151 -18.99 5.34 5.09
C ALA A 151 -20.30 6.15 4.96
N ASP A 152 -21.10 5.91 3.90
CA ASP A 152 -22.32 6.68 3.60
C ASP A 152 -23.51 6.39 4.55
N GLU A 153 -23.49 5.28 5.30
CA GLU A 153 -24.67 4.82 6.06
C GLU A 153 -24.78 5.38 7.48
N GLN A 154 -23.70 5.83 8.12
CA GLN A 154 -23.72 6.19 9.55
C GLN A 154 -24.29 7.58 9.89
N GLN A 155 -24.45 8.49 8.92
CA GLN A 155 -24.94 9.85 9.19
C GLN A 155 -26.47 10.05 9.07
N ARG A 156 -27.23 9.04 8.64
CA ARG A 156 -28.69 9.16 8.42
C ARG A 156 -29.58 8.77 9.61
N GLY A 157 -29.00 8.36 10.75
CA GLY A 157 -29.70 7.56 11.75
C GLY A 157 -29.69 8.06 13.21
N ARG A 158 -29.49 9.35 13.50
CA ARG A 158 -29.70 9.90 14.87
C ARG A 158 -30.39 11.27 14.84
N ARG A 159 -31.69 11.25 15.13
CA ARG A 159 -32.48 12.34 15.73
C ARG A 159 -32.96 11.86 17.09
#